data_AF-A0A0Q4DC17-F1
#
_entry.id   AF-A0A0Q4DC17-F1
#
_cell.length_a   1.000
_cell.length_b   1.000
_cell.length_c   1.000
_cell.angle_alpha   90.00
_cell.angle_beta   90.00
_cell.angle_gamma   90.00
#
_symmetry.space_group_name_H-M   'P 1'
#
loop_
_entity.id
_entity.type
_entity.pdbx_description
1 polymer ?
#
loop_
_entity_poly.entity_id
_entity_poly.type
_entity_poly.pdbx_seq_one_letter_code
_entity_poly.pdbx_strand_id
1 'polypeptide(L)' 'MRKSLSTKIPRGIDPEFESVFVTYGHRVAEQTFGKRYTTRAIAALGKLALVRKRRAFVRGDGGIVSNIGRHAV' A
#
# COMPACT_ATOMS: atom_id res chain seq x y z
N MET A 1 3.16 -37.48 12.01
CA MET A 1 3.46 -36.07 12.37
C MET A 1 2.31 -35.16 11.97
N ARG A 2 1.43 -34.79 12.91
CA ARG A 2 0.42 -33.75 12.69
C ARG A 2 1.15 -32.42 12.77
N LYS A 3 1.44 -31.78 11.62
CA LYS A 3 2.05 -30.43 11.62
C LYS A 3 1.02 -29.49 12.24
N SER A 4 1.32 -28.92 13.40
CA SER A 4 0.50 -27.86 13.98
C SER A 4 0.45 -26.71 12.96
N LEU A 5 -0.72 -26.52 12.34
CA LEU A 5 -0.96 -25.33 11.55
C LEU A 5 -0.86 -24.17 12.52
N SER A 6 0.19 -23.36 12.37
CA SER A 6 0.39 -22.17 13.18
C SER A 6 -0.85 -21.29 13.00
N THR A 7 -1.72 -21.27 14.02
CA THR A 7 -2.88 -20.39 14.15
C THR A 7 -2.42 -18.97 14.48
N LYS A 8 -1.42 -18.46 13.76
CA LYS A 8 -1.04 -17.05 13.87
C LYS A 8 -2.25 -16.27 13.42
N ILE A 9 -2.98 -15.75 14.41
CA ILE A 9 -4.08 -14.80 14.25
C ILE A 9 -3.58 -13.82 13.18
N PRO A 10 -4.27 -13.71 12.04
CA PRO A 10 -3.85 -12.79 11.01
C PRO A 10 -3.85 -11.40 11.64
N ARG A 11 -2.65 -10.88 11.95
CA ARG A 11 -2.52 -9.49 12.41
C ARG A 11 -3.26 -8.64 11.39
N GLY A 12 -4.23 -7.87 11.87
CA GLY A 12 -4.99 -6.96 11.02
C GLY A 12 -4.04 -6.12 10.18
N ILE A 13 -4.46 -5.85 8.95
CA ILE A 13 -3.76 -4.85 8.15
C ILE A 13 -4.06 -3.49 8.78
N ASP A 14 -3.02 -2.69 8.86
CA ASP A 14 -3.05 -1.33 9.33
C ASP A 14 -3.88 -0.54 8.31
N PRO A 15 -4.93 0.15 8.77
CA PRO A 15 -5.82 0.88 7.86
C PRO A 15 -5.08 1.93 7.03
N GLU A 16 -3.91 2.41 7.48
CA GLU A 16 -3.10 3.40 6.75
C GLU A 16 -2.25 2.78 5.64
N PHE A 17 -2.06 1.46 5.61
CA PHE A 17 -1.21 0.83 4.61
C PHE A 17 -1.70 1.11 3.18
N GLU A 18 -3.01 1.03 2.96
CA GLU A 18 -3.59 1.24 1.64
C GLU A 18 -3.35 2.68 1.14
N SER A 19 -3.58 3.68 1.99
CA SER A 19 -3.41 5.09 1.61
C SER A 19 -1.95 5.39 1.30
N VAL A 20 -1.01 4.92 2.12
CA VAL A 20 0.43 5.09 1.89
C VAL A 20 0.86 4.42 0.58
N PHE A 21 0.39 3.19 0.32
CA PHE A 21 0.72 2.48 -0.91
C PHE A 21 0.14 3.20 -2.14
N VAL A 22 -1.12 3.65 -2.09
CA VAL A 22 -1.78 4.32 -3.21
C VAL A 22 -1.12 5.65 -3.52
N THR A 23 -0.83 6.48 -2.51
CA THR A 23 -0.24 7.81 -2.66
C THR A 23 1.23 7.74 -3.04
N TYR A 24 2.05 7.07 -2.22
CA TYR A 24 3.51 7.14 -2.35
C TYR A 24 4.12 5.95 -3.09
N GLY A 25 3.45 4.80 -3.07
CA GLY A 25 3.85 3.61 -3.82
C GLY A 25 4.61 2.58 -2.97
N HIS A 26 4.96 1.48 -3.63
CA HIS A 26 5.48 0.29 -2.97
C HIS A 26 6.76 0.53 -2.16
N ARG A 27 7.71 1.31 -2.70
CA ARG A 27 9.00 1.58 -2.04
C ARG A 27 8.84 2.32 -0.72
N VAL A 28 7.95 3.33 -0.68
CA VAL A 28 7.69 4.10 0.54
C VAL A 28 6.92 3.25 1.54
N ALA A 29 5.93 2.47 1.10
CA ALA A 29 5.24 1.51 1.97
C ALA A 29 6.21 0.50 2.61
N GLU A 30 7.20 -0.01 1.86
CA GLU A 30 8.24 -0.89 2.41
C GLU A 30 9.12 -0.19 3.46
N GLN A 31 9.41 1.10 3.29
CA GLN A 31 10.19 1.89 4.26
C GLN A 31 9.37 2.18 5.52
N THR A 32 8.08 2.49 5.38
CA THR A 32 7.18 2.83 6.50
C THR A 32 6.82 1.61 7.34
N PHE A 33 6.38 0.51 6.71
CA PHE A 33 5.83 -0.65 7.43
C PHE A 33 6.77 -1.86 7.46
N GLY A 34 7.83 -1.84 6.65
CA GLY A 34 8.77 -2.96 6.49
C GLY A 34 8.35 -3.96 5.40
N LYS A 35 9.36 -4.60 4.79
CA LYS A 35 9.17 -5.52 3.66
C LYS A 35 8.21 -6.67 3.95
N ARG A 36 8.43 -7.40 5.05
CA ARG A 36 7.60 -8.57 5.42
C ARG A 36 6.14 -8.19 5.67
N TYR A 37 5.91 -7.03 6.26
CA TYR A 37 4.58 -6.51 6.49
C TYR A 37 3.91 -6.14 5.15
N THR A 38 4.61 -5.38 4.32
CA THR A 38 4.13 -4.91 3.02
C THR A 38 3.71 -6.08 2.13
N THR A 39 4.52 -7.14 2.03
CA THR A 39 4.17 -8.34 1.27
C THR A 39 2.88 -8.98 1.77
N ARG A 40 2.71 -9.10 3.09
CA ARG A 40 1.48 -9.65 3.69
C ARG A 40 0.27 -8.76 3.42
N ALA A 41 0.44 -7.44 3.57
CA ALA A 41 -0.63 -6.48 3.36
C ALA A 41 -1.09 -6.47 1.89
N ILE A 42 -0.16 -6.52 0.94
CA ILE A 42 -0.46 -6.66 -0.49
C ILE A 42 -1.17 -7.97 -0.79
N ALA A 43 -0.76 -9.07 -0.16
CA ALA A 43 -1.38 -10.37 -0.36
C ALA A 43 -2.84 -10.39 0.14
N ALA A 44 -3.12 -9.76 1.28
CA ALA A 44 -4.47 -9.75 1.85
C ALA A 44 -5.39 -8.66 1.24
N LEU A 45 -4.87 -7.49 0.82
CA LEU A 45 -5.66 -6.46 0.12
C LEU A 45 -5.80 -6.74 -1.39
N GLY A 46 -4.89 -7.52 -1.96
CA GLY A 46 -4.84 -7.82 -3.39
C GLY A 46 -4.00 -6.81 -4.20
N LYS A 47 -2.88 -7.30 -4.76
CA LYS A 47 -1.94 -6.50 -5.57
C LYS A 47 -2.62 -5.74 -6.72
N LEU A 48 -3.50 -6.40 -7.47
CA LEU A 48 -4.17 -5.79 -8.62
C LEU A 48 -5.10 -4.64 -8.20
N ALA A 49 -5.81 -4.79 -7.08
CA ALA A 49 -6.69 -3.74 -6.56
C ALA A 49 -5.87 -2.50 -6.16
N LEU A 50 -4.78 -2.70 -5.41
CA LEU A 50 -3.87 -1.62 -5.01
C LEU A 50 -3.26 -0.88 -6.21
N VAL A 51 -2.83 -1.62 -7.24
CA VAL A 51 -2.28 -1.02 -8.47
C VAL A 51 -3.34 -0.24 -9.24
N ARG A 52 -4.59 -0.73 -9.31
CA ARG A 52 -5.70 0.00 -9.95
C ARG A 52 -6.01 1.29 -9.21
N LYS A 53 -6.13 1.26 -7.87
CA LYS A 53 -6.34 2.44 -7.03
C LYS A 53 -5.21 3.47 -7.21
N ARG A 54 -3.95 3.02 -7.22
CA ARG A 54 -2.80 3.90 -7.51
C ARG A 54 -2.85 4.49 -8.91
N ARG A 55 -3.19 3.71 -9.94
CA ARG A 55 -3.32 4.24 -11.31
C ARG A 55 -4.41 5.29 -11.40
N ALA A 56 -5.54 5.10 -10.72
CA ALA A 56 -6.61 6.10 -10.64
C ALA A 56 -6.11 7.38 -9.95
N PHE A 57 -5.40 7.24 -8.82
CA PHE A 57 -4.78 8.37 -8.11
C PHE A 57 -3.79 9.15 -8.99
N VAL A 58 -2.88 8.45 -9.69
CA VAL A 58 -1.86 9.07 -10.56
C VAL A 58 -2.47 9.70 -11.82
N ARG A 59 -3.55 9.14 -12.37
CA ARG A 59 -4.22 9.68 -13.57
C ARG A 59 -5.03 10.95 -13.28
N GLY A 60 -5.26 11.29 -12.02
CA GLY A 60 -5.93 12.53 -11.64
C GLY A 60 -7.45 12.42 -11.53
N ASP A 61 -8.04 11.24 -11.62
CA ASP A 61 -9.50 11.02 -11.42
C ASP A 61 -9.92 11.06 -9.93
N GLY A 62 -9.08 11.65 -9.06
CA GLY A 62 -9.35 11.72 -7.62
C GLY A 62 -8.23 12.38 -6.81
N GLY A 63 -8.12 13.70 -6.90
CA GLY A 63 -8.26 14.49 -5.67
C GLY A 63 -7.03 14.95 -4.87
N ILE A 64 -5.80 14.93 -5.39
CA ILE A 64 -4.75 15.83 -4.87
C ILE A 64 -4.00 16.44 -6.04
N VAL A 65 -4.34 17.70 -6.32
CA VAL A 65 -3.61 18.58 -7.23
C VAL A 65 -2.14 18.58 -6.81
N SER A 66 -1.28 18.10 -7.72
CA SER A 66 0.14 18.43 -7.75
C SER A 66 0.33 19.94 -7.59
N ASN A 67 0.65 20.39 -6.38
CA ASN A 67 1.11 21.76 -6.13
C ASN A 67 2.57 21.80 -5.64
N ILE A 68 3.41 20.85 -6.08
CA ILE A 68 4.84 20.80 -5.70
C ILE A 68 5.73 20.85 -6.96
N GLY A 69 5.37 21.67 -7.95
CA GLY A 69 6.21 21.77 -9.17
C GLY A 69 6.01 22.98 -10.06
N ARG A 70 5.27 24.02 -9.62
CA ARG A 70 5.08 25.23 -10.44
C ARG A 70 5.24 26.53 -9.63
N HIS A 71 6.25 26.59 -8.77
CA HIS A 71 6.83 27.84 -8.30
C HIS A 71 8.35 27.74 -8.32
N ALA A 72 9.00 28.83 -8.75
CA ALA A 72 10.37 28.99 -9.26
C ALA A 72 10.49 28.48 -10.71
N VAL A 73 10.37 29.28 -11.78
CA VAL A 73 11.02 30.58 -12.08
C VAL A 73 12.51 30.56 -11.76
#